data_AF-A0A1Y2V2W7-F1
#
_entry.id   AF-A0A1Y2V2W7-F1
#
_cell.length_a   1.000
_cell.length_b   1.000
_cell.length_c   1.000
_cell.angle_alpha   90.00
_cell.angle_beta   90.00
_cell.angle_gamma   90.00
#
_symmetry.space_group_name_H-M   'P 1'
#
loop_
_entity.id
_entity.type
_entity.pdbx_description
1 polymer ?
#
loop_
_entity_poly.entity_id
_entity_poly.type
_entity_poly.pdbx_seq_one_letter_code
_entity_poly.pdbx_strand_id
1 'polypeptide(L)'
;MDLRDSPLNRAKEPVDHQARLLQLRRFVTDSSLTSEERRYMKILLSQNPTNTVCDFPIELVRQIAELLDLHHFAACLAVSRRWRDKFLSAPVIDAILDKFCSWPKQVASPIQIDSDERLRALHQIGRARWQCFQSSLEKDFCWTHESYFKLDPDYHGNHEDTSSIYARFSHHDHDAELFMVHFWNRIYCGGKIAWLVKPHVVVVDNLWSRTRKILDMPNGPLIGPRLHLLAFGNRLVVCTIDRLLVVWDHVTNTRLEKKLPGSIKHASTEGARVALILFTDDVLLWDFGGKLSTLMTAPLMTDNEFFKLGIPELQTIFHTGCSRTLFLASCYPYCVNSKVVFKHRIHEFKDSNHVGTFEFEFTPSHEERITAPTFEIQRLLPYCHDSIGFYWRYSICYAHLWGSSIKDSTFVEFDMNDRKFSTRTISVESSHRIPGWRGRLEDADLDFSVKFHDSKPSFTAYSFQPGFDFKVGE
;
A
#
# COMPACT_ATOMS: atom_id res chain seq x y z
N MET A 1 -26.96 -27.22 -44.51
CA MET A 1 -25.86 -27.72 -43.64
C MET A 1 -25.36 -26.52 -42.87
N ASP A 2 -25.90 -26.39 -41.66
CA ASP A 2 -25.70 -25.26 -40.75
C ASP A 2 -24.32 -25.31 -40.09
N LEU A 3 -23.58 -24.21 -40.20
CA LEU A 3 -22.34 -23.94 -39.46
C LEU A 3 -22.67 -23.25 -38.12
N ARG A 4 -23.60 -23.82 -37.33
CA ARG A 4 -24.01 -23.25 -36.02
C ARG A 4 -23.49 -23.98 -34.79
N ASP A 5 -22.80 -25.11 -34.91
CA ASP A 5 -22.28 -25.86 -33.76
C ASP A 5 -20.76 -25.77 -33.64
N SER A 6 -20.25 -24.59 -33.25
CA SER A 6 -18.90 -24.45 -32.70
C SER A 6 -18.97 -24.30 -31.17
N PRO A 7 -18.25 -25.13 -30.37
CA PRO A 7 -18.29 -25.07 -28.90
C PRO A 7 -17.72 -23.78 -28.29
N LEU A 8 -17.17 -22.87 -29.10
CA LEU A 8 -16.58 -21.61 -28.68
C LEU A 8 -17.56 -20.42 -28.61
N ASN A 9 -18.84 -20.64 -28.93
CA ASN A 9 -19.91 -19.63 -28.79
C ASN A 9 -20.86 -19.91 -27.61
N ARG A 10 -20.36 -20.50 -26.51
CA ARG A 10 -21.03 -20.28 -25.22
C ARG A 10 -20.79 -18.83 -24.82
N ALA A 11 -21.68 -17.97 -25.32
CA ALA A 11 -21.95 -16.67 -24.75
C ALA A 11 -21.89 -16.81 -23.23
N LYS A 12 -21.06 -15.99 -22.57
CA LYS A 12 -21.29 -15.67 -21.16
C LYS A 12 -22.73 -15.17 -21.11
N GLU A 13 -23.64 -16.01 -20.65
CA GLU A 13 -25.00 -15.59 -20.38
C GLU A 13 -24.90 -14.30 -19.57
N PRO A 14 -25.64 -13.24 -19.93
CA PRO A 14 -25.69 -12.04 -19.11
C PRO A 14 -26.26 -12.51 -17.78
N VAL A 15 -25.39 -12.69 -16.78
CA VAL A 15 -25.87 -13.25 -15.54
C VAL A 15 -26.84 -12.25 -14.95
N ASP A 16 -28.09 -12.68 -14.82
CA ASP A 16 -29.20 -11.82 -14.47
C ASP A 16 -28.93 -11.18 -13.09
N HIS A 17 -28.48 -9.94 -13.14
CA HIS A 17 -28.17 -9.11 -11.98
C HIS A 17 -29.37 -9.00 -11.04
N GLN A 18 -30.59 -9.00 -11.61
CA GLN A 18 -31.83 -8.89 -10.87
C GLN A 18 -32.17 -10.22 -10.18
N ALA A 19 -31.97 -11.35 -10.84
CA ALA A 19 -32.08 -12.68 -10.21
C ALA A 19 -31.08 -12.86 -9.06
N ARG A 20 -29.86 -12.36 -9.19
CA ARG A 20 -28.83 -12.41 -8.14
C ARG A 20 -29.16 -11.50 -6.95
N LEU A 21 -29.66 -10.29 -7.19
CA LEU A 21 -30.17 -9.41 -6.12
C LEU A 21 -31.34 -10.08 -5.39
N LEU A 22 -32.23 -10.77 -6.10
CA LEU A 22 -33.32 -11.54 -5.49
C LEU A 22 -32.81 -12.71 -4.64
N GLN A 23 -31.73 -13.38 -5.04
CA GLN A 23 -31.08 -14.40 -4.23
C GLN A 23 -30.43 -13.83 -2.97
N LEU A 24 -29.74 -12.69 -3.08
CA LEU A 24 -29.14 -12.01 -1.93
C LEU A 24 -30.18 -11.50 -0.92
N ARG A 25 -31.37 -11.09 -1.40
CA ARG A 25 -32.50 -10.71 -0.54
C ARG A 25 -33.02 -11.85 0.32
N ARG A 26 -32.76 -13.12 -0.02
CA ARG A 26 -33.15 -14.28 0.81
C ARG A 26 -32.39 -14.36 2.13
N PHE A 27 -31.25 -13.65 2.24
CA PHE A 27 -30.47 -13.54 3.48
C PHE A 27 -30.99 -12.46 4.42
N VAL A 28 -31.99 -11.66 4.01
CA VAL A 28 -32.65 -10.70 4.89
C VAL A 28 -33.61 -11.46 5.82
N THR A 29 -33.06 -11.95 6.93
CA THR A 29 -33.77 -12.64 8.00
C THR A 29 -33.50 -11.96 9.35
N ASP A 30 -34.45 -12.05 10.28
CA ASP A 30 -34.28 -11.53 11.64
C ASP A 30 -33.28 -12.36 12.48
N SER A 31 -32.90 -13.55 12.01
CA SER A 31 -31.90 -14.43 12.62
C SER A 31 -30.49 -14.19 12.06
N SER A 32 -29.48 -14.53 12.88
CA SER A 32 -28.08 -14.52 12.46
C SER A 32 -27.81 -15.58 11.38
N LEU A 33 -27.00 -15.21 10.38
CA LEU A 33 -26.66 -16.10 9.27
C LEU A 33 -25.88 -17.32 9.74
N THR A 34 -26.28 -18.51 9.29
CA THR A 34 -25.54 -19.76 9.49
C THR A 34 -24.22 -19.77 8.73
N SER A 35 -23.29 -20.66 9.11
CA SER A 35 -21.98 -20.76 8.44
C SER A 35 -22.08 -21.09 6.95
N GLU A 36 -23.07 -21.89 6.54
CA GLU A 36 -23.31 -22.25 5.14
C GLU A 36 -23.89 -21.08 4.35
N GLU A 37 -24.84 -20.34 4.92
CA GLU A 37 -25.40 -19.12 4.31
C GLU A 37 -24.33 -18.05 4.14
N ARG A 38 -23.42 -17.88 5.11
CA ARG A 38 -22.27 -16.98 4.99
C ARG A 38 -21.34 -17.40 3.86
N ARG A 39 -21.04 -18.69 3.74
CA ARG A 39 -20.19 -19.22 2.66
C ARG A 39 -20.81 -18.96 1.29
N TYR A 40 -22.10 -19.21 1.15
CA TYR A 40 -22.83 -19.00 -0.09
C TYR A 40 -22.98 -17.51 -0.44
N MET A 41 -23.25 -16.65 0.54
CA MET A 41 -23.28 -15.20 0.37
C MET A 41 -21.92 -14.66 -0.11
N LYS A 42 -20.80 -15.13 0.46
CA LYS A 42 -19.44 -14.75 -0.02
C LYS A 42 -19.23 -15.10 -1.50
N ILE A 43 -19.71 -16.26 -1.94
CA ILE A 43 -19.63 -16.69 -3.35
C ILE A 43 -20.47 -15.76 -4.25
N LEU A 44 -21.68 -15.39 -3.80
CA LEU A 44 -22.53 -14.46 -4.56
C LEU A 44 -21.91 -13.04 -4.63
N LEU A 45 -21.29 -12.56 -3.56
CA LEU A 45 -20.67 -11.24 -3.50
C LEU A 45 -19.38 -11.15 -4.33
N SER A 46 -18.55 -12.20 -4.37
CA SER A 46 -17.30 -12.21 -5.16
C SER A 46 -17.53 -12.19 -6.67
N GLN A 47 -18.73 -12.58 -7.10
CA GLN A 47 -19.14 -12.63 -8.50
C GLN A 47 -19.93 -11.39 -8.96
N ASN A 48 -20.12 -10.40 -8.09
CA ASN A 48 -20.83 -9.16 -8.38
C ASN A 48 -19.87 -7.98 -8.64
N PRO A 49 -20.22 -7.05 -9.54
CA PRO A 49 -19.45 -5.84 -9.73
C PRO A 49 -19.49 -4.96 -8.46
N THR A 50 -18.39 -4.24 -8.19
CA THR A 50 -18.15 -3.46 -6.95
C THR A 50 -19.17 -2.36 -6.65
N ASN A 51 -20.15 -2.08 -7.50
CA ASN A 51 -21.13 -1.01 -7.29
C ASN A 51 -22.52 -1.48 -6.81
N THR A 52 -22.73 -2.78 -6.61
CA THR A 52 -24.07 -3.35 -6.32
C THR A 52 -24.48 -3.29 -4.86
N VAL A 53 -23.55 -3.07 -3.93
CA VAL A 53 -23.87 -2.98 -2.50
C VAL A 53 -24.80 -1.79 -2.20
N CYS A 54 -24.74 -0.75 -3.03
CA CYS A 54 -25.66 0.38 -2.98
C CYS A 54 -27.12 0.01 -3.20
N ASP A 55 -27.40 -1.13 -3.84
CA ASP A 55 -28.76 -1.59 -4.18
C ASP A 55 -29.27 -2.65 -3.20
N PHE A 56 -28.46 -3.07 -2.22
CA PHE A 56 -28.85 -4.04 -1.21
C PHE A 56 -29.83 -3.44 -0.19
N PRO A 57 -30.76 -4.22 0.38
CA PRO A 57 -31.52 -3.80 1.56
C PRO A 57 -30.58 -3.42 2.71
N ILE A 58 -30.97 -2.46 3.55
CA ILE A 58 -30.09 -1.94 4.60
C ILE A 58 -29.80 -3.01 5.67
N GLU A 59 -30.74 -3.92 5.86
CA GLU A 59 -30.65 -5.07 6.75
C GLU A 59 -29.54 -6.03 6.30
N LEU A 60 -29.40 -6.25 4.99
CA LEU A 60 -28.33 -7.06 4.42
C LEU A 60 -26.97 -6.37 4.58
N VAL A 61 -26.92 -5.05 4.38
CA VAL A 61 -25.68 -4.28 4.58
C VAL A 61 -25.26 -4.31 6.05
N ARG A 62 -26.21 -4.23 6.99
CA ARG A 62 -25.96 -4.39 8.42
C ARG A 62 -25.37 -5.76 8.74
N GLN A 63 -25.99 -6.83 8.26
CA GLN A 63 -25.48 -8.19 8.45
C GLN A 63 -24.08 -8.38 7.83
N ILE A 64 -23.83 -7.79 6.66
CA ILE A 64 -22.48 -7.80 6.05
C ILE A 64 -21.51 -7.08 6.99
N ALA A 65 -21.84 -5.88 7.47
CA ALA A 65 -21.00 -5.11 8.37
C ALA A 65 -20.70 -5.85 9.69
N GLU A 66 -21.68 -6.56 10.27
CA GLU A 66 -21.47 -7.42 11.45
C GLU A 66 -20.46 -8.54 11.21
N LEU A 67 -20.34 -9.01 9.96
CA LEU A 67 -19.34 -10.01 9.57
C LEU A 67 -17.99 -9.40 9.21
N LEU A 68 -17.91 -8.08 9.02
CA LEU A 68 -16.66 -7.38 8.75
C LEU A 68 -15.92 -7.08 10.04
N ASP A 69 -14.60 -7.23 9.97
CA ASP A 69 -13.70 -6.60 10.91
C ASP A 69 -13.60 -5.11 10.61
N LEU A 70 -13.15 -4.31 11.59
CA LEU A 70 -13.16 -2.85 11.48
C LEU A 70 -12.31 -2.34 10.31
N HIS A 71 -11.21 -3.01 9.94
CA HIS A 71 -10.38 -2.64 8.79
C HIS A 71 -11.09 -2.92 7.45
N HIS A 72 -11.76 -4.07 7.32
CA HIS A 72 -12.58 -4.38 6.15
C HIS A 72 -13.78 -3.42 6.05
N PHE A 73 -14.37 -3.04 7.18
CA PHE A 73 -15.43 -2.04 7.23
C PHE A 73 -14.92 -0.66 6.77
N ALA A 74 -13.76 -0.22 7.24
CA ALA A 74 -13.14 1.03 6.80
C ALA A 74 -12.82 1.01 5.30
N ALA A 75 -12.32 -0.12 4.77
CA ALA A 75 -12.11 -0.29 3.33
C ALA A 75 -13.42 -0.12 2.54
N CYS A 76 -14.56 -0.58 3.07
CA CYS A 76 -15.87 -0.39 2.44
C CYS A 76 -16.26 1.11 2.36
N LEU A 77 -15.89 1.93 3.35
CA LEU A 77 -16.14 3.38 3.35
C LEU A 77 -15.30 4.15 2.30
N ALA A 78 -14.21 3.54 1.83
CA ALA A 78 -13.30 4.11 0.84
C ALA A 78 -13.68 3.76 -0.62
N VAL A 79 -14.59 2.80 -0.84
CA VAL A 79 -14.94 2.31 -2.19
C VAL A 79 -15.63 3.39 -3.04
N SER A 80 -16.66 4.04 -2.50
CA SER A 80 -17.39 5.11 -3.20
C SER A 80 -18.22 5.94 -2.22
N ARG A 81 -18.68 7.13 -2.63
CA ARG A 81 -19.61 7.95 -1.83
C ARG A 81 -20.89 7.19 -1.48
N ARG A 82 -21.49 6.49 -2.44
CA ARG A 82 -22.73 5.73 -2.22
C ARG A 82 -22.55 4.53 -1.29
N TRP A 83 -21.37 3.88 -1.29
CA TRP A 83 -21.03 2.86 -0.29
C TRP A 83 -20.91 3.49 1.08
N ARG A 84 -20.13 4.58 1.17
CA ARG A 84 -19.94 5.33 2.41
C ARG A 84 -21.27 5.72 3.02
N ASP A 85 -22.17 6.34 2.27
CA ASP A 85 -23.48 6.77 2.78
C ASP A 85 -24.32 5.60 3.32
N LYS A 86 -24.19 4.43 2.69
CA LYS A 86 -24.96 3.24 3.07
C LYS A 86 -24.38 2.52 4.28
N PHE A 87 -23.06 2.37 4.34
CA PHE A 87 -22.34 1.80 5.49
C PHE A 87 -22.31 2.75 6.69
N LEU A 88 -22.44 4.06 6.48
CA LEU A 88 -22.63 5.06 7.53
C LEU A 88 -24.09 5.29 7.91
N SER A 89 -25.02 4.49 7.40
CA SER A 89 -26.41 4.56 7.87
C SER A 89 -26.51 4.14 9.35
N ALA A 90 -27.45 4.74 10.07
CA ALA A 90 -27.62 4.48 11.50
C ALA A 90 -27.72 2.98 11.87
N PRO A 91 -28.51 2.13 11.16
CA PRO A 91 -28.61 0.71 11.50
C PRO A 91 -27.29 -0.06 11.37
N VAL A 92 -26.43 0.34 10.43
CA VAL A 92 -25.15 -0.31 10.17
C VAL A 92 -24.10 0.15 11.17
N ILE A 93 -24.05 1.45 11.45
CA ILE A 93 -23.16 1.99 12.48
C ILE A 93 -23.52 1.43 13.85
N ASP A 94 -24.80 1.39 14.22
CA ASP A 94 -25.23 0.89 15.52
C ASP A 94 -24.80 -0.59 15.70
N ALA A 95 -24.91 -1.42 14.67
CA ALA A 95 -24.42 -2.80 14.70
C ALA A 95 -22.89 -2.92 14.86
N ILE A 96 -22.13 -2.03 14.22
CA ILE A 96 -20.67 -1.96 14.38
C ILE A 96 -20.29 -1.47 15.78
N LEU A 97 -20.98 -0.45 16.28
CA LEU A 97 -20.76 0.08 17.62
C LEU A 97 -21.11 -0.98 18.68
N ASP A 98 -22.23 -1.70 18.54
CA ASP A 98 -22.59 -2.80 19.45
C ASP A 98 -21.56 -3.93 19.44
N LYS A 99 -20.98 -4.23 18.27
CA LYS A 99 -19.96 -5.26 18.11
C LYS A 99 -18.61 -4.86 18.73
N PHE A 100 -18.20 -3.60 18.59
CA PHE A 100 -16.84 -3.15 18.95
C PHE A 100 -16.77 -2.26 20.19
N CYS A 101 -17.91 -1.78 20.72
CA CYS A 101 -18.01 -1.02 21.95
C CYS A 101 -18.89 -1.70 22.99
N SER A 102 -18.32 -1.96 24.15
CA SER A 102 -19.06 -2.17 25.37
C SER A 102 -19.55 -0.82 25.93
N TRP A 103 -20.62 -0.27 25.35
CA TRP A 103 -21.32 0.87 25.97
C TRP A 103 -21.90 0.41 27.32
N PRO A 104 -21.92 1.26 28.36
CA PRO A 104 -22.66 0.97 29.58
C PRO A 104 -24.14 0.75 29.21
N LYS A 105 -24.65 -0.47 29.37
CA LYS A 105 -26.05 -0.85 29.09
C LYS A 105 -27.10 -0.13 29.96
N GLN A 106 -26.72 0.94 30.65
CA GLN A 106 -27.54 1.64 31.64
C GLN A 106 -28.10 3.00 31.18
N VAL A 107 -27.82 3.47 29.96
CA VAL A 107 -28.58 4.61 29.41
C VAL A 107 -29.86 4.08 28.79
N ALA A 108 -30.83 3.75 29.65
CA ALA A 108 -32.18 3.39 29.28
C ALA A 108 -32.93 4.61 28.75
N SER A 109 -32.65 5.01 27.51
CA SER A 109 -33.56 5.76 26.65
C SER A 109 -33.03 5.74 25.22
N PRO A 110 -33.91 5.75 24.19
CA PRO A 110 -33.52 5.89 22.80
C PRO A 110 -33.13 7.36 22.56
N ILE A 111 -32.00 7.79 23.12
CA ILE A 111 -31.37 9.03 22.71
C ILE A 111 -30.89 8.76 21.29
N GLN A 112 -31.50 9.42 20.31
CA GLN A 112 -30.98 9.45 18.94
C GLN A 112 -29.58 10.05 19.03
N ILE A 113 -28.56 9.20 19.06
CA ILE A 113 -27.17 9.63 19.01
C ILE A 113 -26.99 10.32 17.65
N ASP A 114 -26.56 11.58 17.68
CA ASP A 114 -26.32 12.40 16.49
C ASP A 114 -25.37 11.66 15.52
N SER A 115 -25.61 11.77 14.21
CA SER A 115 -24.78 11.12 13.19
C SER A 115 -23.31 11.53 13.30
N ASP A 116 -23.04 12.78 13.67
CA ASP A 116 -21.69 13.29 13.88
C ASP A 116 -21.06 12.76 15.18
N GLU A 117 -21.88 12.46 16.19
CA GLU A 117 -21.43 11.86 17.45
C GLU A 117 -21.16 10.35 17.29
N ARG A 118 -21.96 9.65 16.48
CA ARG A 118 -21.69 8.27 16.03
C ARG A 118 -20.44 8.16 15.18
N LEU A 119 -20.23 9.09 14.24
CA LEU A 119 -19.02 9.13 13.43
C LEU A 119 -17.80 9.46 14.29
N ARG A 120 -17.93 10.42 15.22
CA ARG A 120 -16.89 10.71 16.22
C ARG A 120 -16.60 9.52 17.12
N ALA A 121 -17.60 8.75 17.54
CA ALA A 121 -17.42 7.51 18.29
C ALA A 121 -16.68 6.47 17.45
N LEU A 122 -17.07 6.23 16.18
CA LEU A 122 -16.34 5.35 15.26
C LEU A 122 -14.89 5.81 15.06
N HIS A 123 -14.68 7.11 14.91
CA HIS A 123 -13.37 7.73 14.85
C HIS A 123 -12.62 7.66 16.18
N GLN A 124 -13.29 7.66 17.33
CA GLN A 124 -12.68 7.53 18.66
C GLN A 124 -12.39 6.08 19.02
N ILE A 125 -13.20 5.12 18.59
CA ILE A 125 -12.95 3.67 18.71
C ILE A 125 -11.79 3.32 17.82
N GLY A 126 -11.84 3.82 16.59
CA GLY A 126 -10.72 3.93 15.71
C GLY A 126 -9.51 4.49 16.44
N ARG A 127 -9.51 5.78 16.82
CA ARG A 127 -8.35 6.48 17.43
C ARG A 127 -7.87 5.91 18.77
N ALA A 128 -8.76 5.44 19.65
CA ALA A 128 -8.42 4.87 20.96
C ALA A 128 -7.79 3.48 20.79
N ARG A 129 -8.22 2.74 19.77
CA ARG A 129 -7.58 1.49 19.32
C ARG A 129 -6.32 1.78 18.50
N TRP A 130 -6.27 2.90 17.78
CA TRP A 130 -5.16 3.32 16.92
C TRP A 130 -4.04 4.06 17.68
N GLN A 131 -4.23 4.57 18.91
CA GLN A 131 -3.16 5.21 19.72
C GLN A 131 -3.29 5.20 21.28
N CYS A 132 -4.31 4.61 21.94
CA CYS A 132 -4.45 4.74 23.41
C CYS A 132 -4.72 3.47 24.24
N PHE A 133 -4.98 2.31 23.64
CA PHE A 133 -4.97 1.02 24.36
C PHE A 133 -3.82 0.15 23.84
N GLN A 134 -2.60 0.56 24.19
CA GLN A 134 -1.41 -0.25 24.08
C GLN A 134 -1.47 -1.40 25.09
N SER A 135 -1.90 -2.59 24.66
CA SER A 135 -1.18 -3.80 25.10
C SER A 135 -0.01 -3.98 24.14
N SER A 136 1.01 -3.13 24.30
CA SER A 136 2.17 -3.03 23.42
C SER A 136 3.04 -4.28 23.56
N LEU A 137 3.11 -5.08 22.52
CA LEU A 137 4.09 -6.15 22.40
C LEU A 137 4.95 -5.87 21.18
N GLU A 138 6.05 -5.19 21.44
CA GLU A 138 7.15 -5.01 20.50
C GLU A 138 7.83 -6.37 20.30
N LYS A 139 7.98 -6.81 19.05
CA LYS A 139 8.73 -8.03 18.74
C LYS A 139 9.70 -7.79 17.61
N ASP A 140 10.95 -8.15 17.87
CA ASP A 140 12.00 -8.20 16.89
C ASP A 140 11.89 -9.51 16.10
N PHE A 141 11.92 -9.41 14.78
CA PHE A 141 11.88 -10.54 13.86
C PHE A 141 13.12 -10.58 13.00
N CYS A 142 13.68 -11.77 12.84
CA CYS A 142 14.74 -12.06 11.89
C CYS A 142 14.54 -13.45 11.28
N TRP A 143 15.47 -13.88 10.42
CA TRP A 143 15.32 -15.09 9.62
C TRP A 143 15.08 -16.32 10.49
N THR A 144 15.81 -16.42 11.60
CA THR A 144 15.81 -17.55 12.53
C THR A 144 14.55 -17.66 13.40
N HIS A 145 13.57 -16.76 13.25
CA HIS A 145 12.28 -16.85 13.97
C HIS A 145 11.32 -17.85 13.31
N GLU A 146 11.77 -19.09 13.15
CA GLU A 146 11.01 -20.22 12.61
C GLU A 146 9.82 -20.60 13.51
N SER A 147 9.94 -20.36 14.82
CA SER A 147 8.87 -20.58 15.78
C SER A 147 7.66 -19.67 15.55
N TYR A 148 7.90 -18.46 15.04
CA TYR A 148 6.83 -17.50 14.79
C TYR A 148 6.27 -17.59 13.37
N PHE A 149 7.13 -17.58 12.34
CA PHE A 149 6.69 -17.67 10.96
C PHE A 149 6.82 -19.09 10.42
N LYS A 150 5.69 -19.73 10.14
CA LYS A 150 5.65 -21.07 9.55
C LYS A 150 5.65 -20.98 8.03
N LEU A 151 6.25 -21.94 7.33
CA LEU A 151 6.17 -21.98 5.88
C LEU A 151 4.71 -22.06 5.43
N ASP A 152 4.37 -21.27 4.42
CA ASP A 152 3.03 -21.24 3.86
C ASP A 152 2.72 -22.60 3.20
N PRO A 153 1.76 -23.39 3.72
CA PRO A 153 1.49 -24.74 3.24
C PRO A 153 0.90 -24.74 1.82
N ASP A 154 0.22 -23.67 1.42
CA ASP A 154 -0.33 -23.56 0.05
C ASP A 154 0.78 -23.27 -0.98
N TYR A 155 1.90 -22.70 -0.54
CA TYR A 155 3.05 -22.42 -1.40
C TYR A 155 4.03 -23.58 -1.45
N HIS A 156 4.44 -24.07 -0.28
CA HIS A 156 5.49 -25.07 -0.17
C HIS A 156 4.92 -26.49 -0.14
N GLY A 157 3.62 -26.68 0.05
CA GLY A 157 3.05 -27.99 0.35
C GLY A 157 3.26 -28.41 1.81
N ASN A 158 2.61 -29.49 2.22
CA ASN A 158 2.82 -30.09 3.53
C ASN A 158 4.14 -30.87 3.54
N HIS A 159 5.25 -30.15 3.75
CA HIS A 159 6.54 -30.79 4.02
C HIS A 159 6.64 -31.10 5.52
N GLU A 160 6.79 -32.38 5.86
CA GLU A 160 7.10 -32.80 7.23
C GLU A 160 8.48 -32.27 7.70
N ASP A 161 9.34 -31.90 6.74
CA ASP A 161 10.68 -31.40 6.98
C ASP A 161 10.81 -29.91 6.63
N THR A 162 10.03 -29.06 7.31
CA THR A 162 10.18 -27.61 7.22
C THR A 162 11.58 -27.14 7.62
N SER A 163 12.23 -27.87 8.55
CA SER A 163 13.56 -27.56 9.05
C SER A 163 14.64 -27.67 7.99
N SER A 164 14.58 -28.64 7.07
CA SER A 164 15.58 -28.70 5.97
C SER A 164 15.44 -27.58 4.96
N ILE A 165 14.22 -27.08 4.70
CA ILE A 165 14.01 -25.91 3.84
C ILE A 165 14.66 -24.68 4.49
N TYR A 166 14.43 -24.45 5.78
CA TYR A 166 15.11 -23.39 6.52
C TYR A 166 16.63 -23.58 6.53
N ALA A 167 17.11 -24.81 6.74
CA ALA A 167 18.54 -25.14 6.74
C ALA A 167 19.21 -24.88 5.39
N ARG A 168 18.51 -25.09 4.26
CA ARG A 168 19.01 -24.74 2.92
C ARG A 168 19.31 -23.25 2.78
N PHE A 169 18.56 -22.42 3.51
CA PHE A 169 18.68 -20.96 3.45
C PHE A 169 19.32 -20.36 4.71
N SER A 170 19.65 -21.13 5.75
CA SER A 170 20.40 -20.68 6.92
C SER A 170 21.90 -20.49 6.58
N HIS A 171 22.59 -19.66 7.36
CA HIS A 171 23.98 -19.27 7.09
C HIS A 171 24.98 -20.28 7.64
N HIS A 172 25.91 -20.74 6.81
CA HIS A 172 27.33 -20.79 7.13
C HIS A 172 28.14 -20.32 5.90
N ASP A 173 28.94 -19.28 6.10
CA ASP A 173 30.28 -19.07 5.52
C ASP A 173 30.62 -18.18 4.32
N HIS A 174 29.74 -17.66 3.47
CA HIS A 174 30.23 -16.79 2.38
C HIS A 174 29.54 -15.40 2.34
N ASP A 175 30.37 -14.37 2.52
CA ASP A 175 30.13 -12.91 2.38
C ASP A 175 29.88 -12.11 3.68
N ALA A 176 30.73 -12.32 4.69
CA ALA A 176 30.93 -11.37 5.79
C ALA A 176 31.55 -10.02 5.34
N GLU A 177 31.86 -9.84 4.05
CA GLU A 177 32.34 -8.58 3.47
C GLU A 177 31.27 -7.97 2.55
N LEU A 178 30.45 -7.04 3.06
CA LEU A 178 29.92 -5.82 2.36
C LEU A 178 28.75 -5.22 3.16
N PHE A 179 29.09 -4.68 4.32
CA PHE A 179 28.24 -4.07 5.35
C PHE A 179 27.53 -2.74 4.98
N MET A 180 27.39 -2.37 3.71
CA MET A 180 26.93 -1.01 3.33
C MET A 180 25.63 -0.92 2.52
N VAL A 181 24.99 -2.02 2.12
CA VAL A 181 23.80 -1.98 1.22
C VAL A 181 22.50 -2.45 1.92
N HIS A 182 22.52 -2.60 3.26
CA HIS A 182 21.39 -3.14 4.04
C HIS A 182 20.12 -2.26 4.09
N PHE A 183 20.16 -1.05 3.53
CA PHE A 183 19.09 -0.06 3.63
C PHE A 183 17.89 -0.28 2.67
N TRP A 184 18.04 -1.08 1.60
CA TRP A 184 17.05 -1.09 0.50
C TRP A 184 16.39 -2.44 0.21
N ASN A 185 16.61 -3.44 1.07
CA ASN A 185 16.27 -4.83 0.76
C ASN A 185 15.02 -5.31 1.51
N ARG A 186 14.15 -4.40 1.96
CA ARG A 186 12.97 -4.70 2.77
C ARG A 186 11.87 -3.71 2.44
N ILE A 187 10.67 -4.20 2.18
CA ILE A 187 9.51 -3.38 1.88
C ILE A 187 8.30 -3.98 2.60
N TYR A 188 7.51 -3.12 3.23
CA TYR A 188 6.26 -3.49 3.87
C TYR A 188 5.07 -3.11 2.99
N CYS A 189 4.03 -3.94 2.99
CA CYS A 189 2.76 -3.61 2.36
C CYS A 189 1.63 -4.48 2.96
N GLY A 190 0.61 -3.83 3.54
CA GLY A 190 -0.65 -4.48 3.92
C GLY A 190 -0.48 -5.64 4.90
N GLY A 191 0.23 -5.41 6.01
CA GLY A 191 0.55 -6.44 7.00
C GLY A 191 1.51 -7.55 6.52
N LYS A 192 2.19 -7.36 5.38
CA LYS A 192 3.21 -8.29 4.89
C LYS A 192 4.55 -7.56 4.72
N ILE A 193 5.64 -8.31 4.80
CA ILE A 193 7.00 -7.80 4.64
C ILE A 193 7.71 -8.66 3.60
N ALA A 194 8.17 -8.02 2.53
CA ALA A 194 9.07 -8.61 1.57
C ALA A 194 10.51 -8.21 1.90
N TRP A 195 11.44 -9.17 1.94
CA TRP A 195 12.83 -8.88 2.25
C TRP A 195 13.81 -9.90 1.69
N LEU A 196 15.02 -9.46 1.34
CA LEU A 196 16.07 -10.34 0.83
C LEU A 196 16.87 -10.98 1.97
N VAL A 197 16.91 -12.31 2.00
CA VAL A 197 17.70 -13.10 2.96
C VAL A 197 19.00 -13.61 2.39
N LYS A 198 19.05 -13.82 1.07
CA LYS A 198 20.24 -14.09 0.28
C LYS A 198 20.19 -13.24 -0.99
N PRO A 199 21.31 -13.04 -1.72
CA PRO A 199 21.34 -12.25 -2.95
C PRO A 199 20.26 -12.58 -3.99
N HIS A 200 19.71 -13.80 -3.99
CA HIS A 200 18.72 -14.26 -4.96
C HIS A 200 17.43 -14.79 -4.33
N VAL A 201 17.25 -14.63 -3.02
CA VAL A 201 16.13 -15.22 -2.28
C VAL A 201 15.36 -14.12 -1.56
N VAL A 202 14.12 -13.93 -1.98
CA VAL A 202 13.17 -13.00 -1.33
C VAL A 202 12.25 -13.80 -0.44
N VAL A 203 12.00 -13.28 0.76
CA VAL A 203 11.09 -13.85 1.74
C VAL A 203 9.91 -12.90 1.87
N VAL A 204 8.70 -13.46 1.89
CA VAL A 204 7.47 -12.71 2.18
C VAL A 204 6.89 -13.26 3.47
N ASP A 205 6.97 -12.46 4.52
CA ASP A 205 6.39 -12.75 5.83
C ASP A 205 5.04 -12.05 5.96
N ASN A 206 3.99 -12.83 6.23
CA ASN A 206 2.67 -12.30 6.51
C ASN A 206 2.47 -12.24 8.02
N LEU A 207 2.36 -11.03 8.57
CA LEU A 207 2.18 -10.81 10.00
C LEU A 207 0.85 -11.40 10.49
N TRP A 208 -0.20 -11.37 9.66
CA TRP A 208 -1.53 -11.86 10.01
C TRP A 208 -1.59 -13.37 10.18
N SER A 209 -1.26 -14.09 9.10
CA SER A 209 -1.33 -15.55 9.06
C SER A 209 -0.11 -16.21 9.70
N ARG A 210 0.93 -15.42 9.99
CA ARG A 210 2.25 -15.90 10.43
C ARG A 210 2.83 -16.92 9.46
N THR A 211 2.54 -16.72 8.18
CA THR A 211 3.06 -17.56 7.10
C THR A 211 4.26 -16.90 6.44
N ARG A 212 5.20 -17.73 6.00
CA ARG A 212 6.41 -17.35 5.27
C ARG A 212 6.41 -17.99 3.90
N LYS A 213 6.55 -17.18 2.86
CA LYS A 213 6.82 -17.62 1.49
C LYS A 213 8.28 -17.37 1.15
N ILE A 214 8.93 -18.35 0.52
CA ILE A 214 10.32 -18.23 0.07
C ILE A 214 10.28 -18.22 -1.45
N LEU A 215 10.66 -17.09 -2.02
CA LEU A 215 10.70 -16.82 -3.45
C LEU A 215 12.14 -16.92 -3.91
N ASP A 216 12.50 -18.08 -4.45
CA ASP A 216 13.85 -18.39 -4.94
C ASP A 216 13.91 -18.30 -6.47
N MET A 217 15.08 -17.99 -7.00
CA MET A 217 15.38 -18.03 -8.43
C MET A 217 15.88 -19.44 -8.80
N PRO A 218 15.09 -20.29 -9.48
CA PRO A 218 15.45 -21.69 -9.72
C PRO A 218 16.74 -21.91 -10.53
N ASN A 219 17.18 -20.94 -11.34
CA ASN A 219 18.26 -21.13 -12.33
C ASN A 219 19.38 -20.06 -12.29
N GLY A 220 19.52 -19.29 -11.21
CA GLY A 220 20.61 -18.32 -11.07
C GLY A 220 21.85 -18.95 -10.43
N PRO A 221 23.08 -18.70 -10.92
CA PRO A 221 24.24 -19.03 -10.12
C PRO A 221 24.13 -18.30 -8.77
N LEU A 222 24.43 -18.98 -7.65
CA LEU A 222 24.53 -18.37 -6.32
C LEU A 222 25.58 -17.23 -6.28
N ILE A 223 26.43 -17.20 -7.31
CA ILE A 223 27.48 -16.21 -7.58
C ILE A 223 27.02 -15.39 -8.80
N GLY A 224 26.55 -14.17 -8.57
CA GLY A 224 26.03 -13.32 -9.65
C GLY A 224 25.51 -11.96 -9.16
N PRO A 225 25.04 -11.10 -10.09
CA PRO A 225 24.49 -9.79 -9.76
C PRO A 225 23.25 -9.93 -8.86
N ARG A 226 23.28 -9.27 -7.70
CA ARG A 226 22.28 -9.42 -6.63
C ARG A 226 20.89 -8.93 -7.08
N LEU A 227 19.84 -9.59 -6.61
CA LEU A 227 18.48 -9.05 -6.70
C LEU A 227 18.38 -7.76 -5.89
N HIS A 228 17.71 -6.77 -6.46
CA HIS A 228 17.27 -5.57 -5.77
C HIS A 228 15.75 -5.60 -5.65
N LEU A 229 15.24 -5.55 -4.42
CA LEU A 229 13.81 -5.44 -4.16
C LEU A 229 13.38 -4.00 -4.43
N LEU A 230 12.52 -3.79 -5.43
CA LEU A 230 12.14 -2.44 -5.89
C LEU A 230 10.76 -2.01 -5.40
N ALA A 231 9.79 -2.92 -5.40
CA ALA A 231 8.44 -2.63 -4.96
C ALA A 231 7.76 -3.88 -4.39
N PHE A 232 6.85 -3.66 -3.46
CA PHE A 232 5.98 -4.70 -2.92
C PHE A 232 4.57 -4.15 -2.76
N GLY A 233 3.60 -4.85 -3.33
CA GLY A 233 2.19 -4.47 -3.27
C GLY A 233 1.34 -5.57 -2.66
N ASN A 234 0.03 -5.39 -2.72
CA ASN A 234 -0.96 -6.37 -2.23
C ASN A 234 -0.85 -7.75 -2.89
N ARG A 235 -0.29 -7.86 -4.11
CA ARG A 235 -0.19 -9.12 -4.88
C ARG A 235 1.19 -9.41 -5.48
N LEU A 236 1.94 -8.40 -5.91
CA LEU A 236 3.21 -8.60 -6.59
C LEU A 236 4.41 -8.20 -5.72
N VAL A 237 5.49 -8.97 -5.85
CA VAL A 237 6.85 -8.63 -5.39
C VAL A 237 7.66 -8.33 -6.63
N VAL A 238 8.21 -7.12 -6.72
CA VAL A 238 8.94 -6.63 -7.88
C VAL A 238 10.41 -6.47 -7.53
N CYS A 239 11.27 -7.20 -8.24
CA CYS A 239 12.71 -7.15 -8.11
C CYS A 239 13.39 -6.86 -9.44
N THR A 240 14.67 -6.50 -9.39
CA THR A 240 15.50 -6.37 -10.59
C THR A 240 16.89 -6.96 -10.40
N ILE A 241 17.46 -7.39 -11.51
CA ILE A 241 18.89 -7.68 -11.67
C ILE A 241 19.33 -6.89 -12.90
N ASP A 242 20.01 -5.76 -12.69
CA ASP A 242 20.35 -4.81 -13.76
C ASP A 242 19.12 -4.40 -14.61
N ARG A 243 18.99 -4.90 -15.84
CA ARG A 243 17.86 -4.65 -16.76
C ARG A 243 16.84 -5.78 -16.81
N LEU A 244 17.01 -6.81 -16.00
CA LEU A 244 16.06 -7.91 -15.89
C LEU A 244 15.09 -7.65 -14.74
N LEU A 245 13.84 -7.37 -15.09
CA LEU A 245 12.74 -7.31 -14.14
C LEU A 245 12.32 -8.73 -13.77
N VAL A 246 12.26 -9.01 -12.48
CA VAL A 246 11.77 -10.29 -11.94
C VAL A 246 10.58 -10.00 -11.04
N VAL A 247 9.42 -10.54 -11.37
CA VAL A 247 8.19 -10.30 -10.61
C VAL A 247 7.58 -11.63 -10.19
N TRP A 248 7.27 -11.72 -8.90
CA TRP A 248 6.52 -12.83 -8.33
C TRP A 248 5.11 -12.35 -7.96
N ASP A 249 4.12 -13.11 -8.40
CA ASP A 249 2.80 -13.08 -7.83
C ASP A 249 2.79 -14.00 -6.60
N HIS A 250 2.84 -13.40 -5.41
CA HIS A 250 2.89 -14.15 -4.16
C HIS A 250 1.52 -14.68 -3.75
N VAL A 251 0.46 -14.44 -4.53
CA VAL A 251 -0.89 -14.99 -4.30
C VAL A 251 -1.08 -16.24 -5.15
N THR A 252 -0.72 -16.20 -6.44
CA THR A 252 -0.85 -17.34 -7.36
C THR A 252 0.41 -18.19 -7.47
N ASN A 253 1.50 -17.79 -6.80
CA ASN A 253 2.80 -18.45 -6.80
C ASN A 253 3.43 -18.55 -8.20
N THR A 254 3.12 -17.59 -9.06
CA THR A 254 3.67 -17.52 -10.42
C THR A 254 4.77 -16.48 -10.51
N ARG A 255 5.81 -16.78 -11.27
CA ARG A 255 6.95 -15.88 -11.49
C ARG A 255 7.09 -15.59 -12.97
N LEU A 256 7.33 -14.32 -13.30
CA LEU A 256 7.64 -13.89 -14.66
C LEU A 256 8.86 -12.99 -14.66
N GLU A 257 9.62 -13.09 -15.75
CA GLU A 257 10.81 -12.30 -16.00
C GLU A 257 10.62 -11.47 -17.26
N LYS A 258 11.16 -10.24 -17.26
CA LYS A 258 11.07 -9.34 -18.41
C LYS A 258 12.36 -8.54 -18.56
N LYS A 259 13.02 -8.67 -19.71
CA LYS A 259 14.15 -7.80 -20.06
C LYS A 259 13.64 -6.42 -20.46
N LEU A 260 14.20 -5.39 -19.86
CA LEU A 260 13.85 -3.99 -20.08
C LEU A 260 14.89 -3.29 -20.98
N PRO A 261 14.51 -2.17 -21.64
CA PRO A 261 15.43 -1.42 -22.48
C PRO A 261 16.54 -0.71 -21.67
N GLY A 262 16.26 -0.36 -20.41
CA GLY A 262 17.19 0.32 -19.51
C GLY A 262 17.06 -0.15 -18.06
N SER A 263 17.99 0.30 -17.22
CA SER A 263 17.97 0.01 -15.79
C SER A 263 16.86 0.81 -15.09
N ILE A 264 16.31 0.26 -14.01
CA ILE A 264 15.14 0.81 -13.33
C ILE A 264 15.58 1.80 -12.25
N LYS A 265 15.03 3.02 -12.29
CA LYS A 265 15.20 4.07 -11.28
C LYS A 265 14.20 3.90 -10.13
N HIS A 266 12.94 3.60 -10.46
CA HIS A 266 11.86 3.44 -9.48
C HIS A 266 10.81 2.45 -9.98
N ALA A 267 10.13 1.76 -9.06
CA ALA A 267 9.01 0.89 -9.36
C ALA A 267 7.88 1.05 -8.35
N SER A 268 6.65 0.84 -8.80
CA SER A 268 5.48 0.68 -7.94
C SER A 268 4.61 -0.45 -8.48
N THR A 269 3.75 -1.02 -7.62
CA THR A 269 2.85 -2.10 -8.02
C THR A 269 1.53 -2.05 -7.26
N GLU A 270 0.43 -2.38 -7.94
CA GLU A 270 -0.92 -2.49 -7.37
C GLU A 270 -1.70 -3.56 -8.13
N GLY A 271 -2.28 -4.52 -7.40
CA GLY A 271 -2.93 -5.67 -8.02
C GLY A 271 -1.97 -6.43 -8.94
N ALA A 272 -2.36 -6.64 -10.19
CA ALA A 272 -1.53 -7.32 -11.19
C ALA A 272 -0.72 -6.35 -12.07
N ARG A 273 -0.55 -5.08 -11.66
CA ARG A 273 0.09 -4.03 -12.46
C ARG A 273 1.42 -3.61 -11.84
N VAL A 274 2.38 -3.29 -12.69
CA VAL A 274 3.69 -2.76 -12.32
C VAL A 274 3.96 -1.50 -13.14
N ALA A 275 4.24 -0.39 -12.47
CA ALA A 275 4.73 0.82 -13.12
C ALA A 275 6.22 0.98 -12.81
N LEU A 276 7.00 1.36 -13.82
CA LEU A 276 8.45 1.45 -13.77
C LEU A 276 8.88 2.80 -14.32
N ILE A 277 9.84 3.43 -13.67
CA ILE A 277 10.58 4.58 -14.20
C ILE A 277 11.99 4.10 -14.47
N LEU A 278 12.47 4.26 -15.70
CA LEU A 278 13.85 3.95 -16.07
C LEU A 278 14.78 5.12 -15.75
N PHE A 279 16.10 4.88 -15.72
CA PHE A 279 17.08 5.97 -15.64
C PHE A 279 17.09 6.90 -16.86
N THR A 280 16.46 6.50 -17.96
CA THR A 280 16.17 7.36 -19.11
C THR A 280 14.94 8.25 -18.91
N ASP A 281 14.31 8.18 -17.73
CA ASP A 281 13.03 8.79 -17.36
C ASP A 281 11.83 8.34 -18.23
N ASP A 282 12.00 7.27 -19.02
CA ASP A 282 10.90 6.57 -19.66
C ASP A 282 10.03 5.89 -18.59
N VAL A 283 8.73 6.04 -18.71
CA VAL A 283 7.77 5.39 -17.82
C VAL A 283 7.13 4.22 -18.53
N LEU A 284 7.29 3.02 -17.96
CA LEU A 284 6.71 1.79 -18.48
C LEU A 284 5.60 1.31 -17.56
N LEU A 285 4.53 0.79 -18.16
CA LEU A 285 3.46 0.09 -17.46
C LEU A 285 3.38 -1.35 -17.97
N TRP A 286 3.43 -2.30 -17.04
CA TRP A 286 3.32 -3.71 -17.30
C TRP A 286 2.15 -4.33 -16.55
N ASP A 287 1.24 -4.96 -17.29
CA ASP A 287 0.28 -5.89 -16.70
C ASP A 287 0.95 -7.26 -16.57
N PHE A 288 0.97 -7.84 -15.38
CA PHE A 288 1.63 -9.11 -15.09
C PHE A 288 1.05 -10.24 -15.97
N GLY A 289 1.91 -10.89 -16.75
CA GLY A 289 1.51 -11.87 -17.78
C GLY A 289 1.00 -11.25 -19.09
N GLY A 290 0.84 -9.94 -19.14
CA GLY A 290 0.38 -9.16 -20.28
C GLY A 290 1.49 -8.38 -20.98
N LYS A 291 1.05 -7.34 -21.72
CA LYS A 291 1.93 -6.50 -22.55
C LYS A 291 2.65 -5.45 -21.70
N LEU A 292 3.94 -5.25 -21.98
CA LEU A 292 4.70 -4.10 -21.51
C LEU A 292 4.42 -2.92 -22.45
N SER A 293 3.96 -1.80 -21.89
CA SER A 293 3.61 -0.59 -22.63
C SER A 293 4.43 0.59 -22.12
N THR A 294 4.83 1.47 -23.03
CA THR A 294 5.47 2.75 -22.67
C THR A 294 4.39 3.81 -22.55
N LEU A 295 4.36 4.54 -21.44
CA LEU A 295 3.51 5.71 -21.29
C LEU A 295 4.16 6.88 -22.05
N MET A 296 3.37 7.64 -22.79
CA MET A 296 3.86 8.83 -23.48
C MET A 296 4.13 9.94 -22.46
N THR A 297 5.36 10.00 -21.94
CA THR A 297 5.80 11.00 -20.95
C THR A 297 6.76 12.03 -21.52
N ALA A 298 7.38 11.77 -22.68
CA ALA A 298 8.33 12.68 -23.31
C ALA A 298 7.81 14.14 -23.44
N PRO A 299 6.60 14.43 -23.96
CA PRO A 299 6.08 15.80 -24.03
C PRO A 299 5.63 16.38 -22.68
N LEU A 300 5.64 15.59 -21.61
CA LEU A 300 5.26 16.02 -20.26
C LEU A 300 6.47 16.46 -19.42
N MET A 301 7.67 16.05 -19.85
CA MET A 301 8.96 16.33 -19.20
C MET A 301 9.73 17.47 -19.91
N THR A 302 9.15 18.12 -20.92
CA THR A 302 9.80 19.08 -21.83
C THR A 302 10.13 20.46 -21.26
N ASP A 303 9.91 20.74 -19.97
CA ASP A 303 10.41 21.98 -19.33
C ASP A 303 11.94 21.91 -19.06
N ASN A 304 12.68 21.35 -20.01
CA ASN A 304 14.11 21.04 -19.95
C ASN A 304 14.99 22.29 -19.82
N GLU A 305 14.48 23.48 -20.13
CA GLU A 305 15.24 24.73 -20.01
C GLU A 305 15.49 25.17 -18.55
N PHE A 306 14.81 24.54 -17.58
CA PHE A 306 14.78 25.01 -16.18
C PHE A 306 15.49 24.09 -15.17
N PHE A 307 15.99 22.91 -15.56
CA PHE A 307 16.72 21.98 -14.67
C PHE A 307 18.16 22.41 -14.36
N LYS A 308 18.42 23.70 -14.17
CA LYS A 308 19.76 24.20 -13.81
C LYS A 308 20.18 23.82 -12.37
N LEU A 309 19.22 23.44 -11.52
CA LEU A 309 19.43 23.25 -10.08
C LEU A 309 19.33 21.79 -9.59
N GLY A 310 18.87 20.84 -10.41
CA GLY A 310 18.76 19.45 -9.99
C GLY A 310 17.98 18.56 -10.94
N ILE A 311 18.17 17.24 -10.79
CA ILE A 311 17.41 16.20 -11.48
C ILE A 311 16.03 16.11 -10.82
N PRO A 312 14.93 16.09 -11.59
CA PRO A 312 13.59 15.95 -11.01
C PRO A 312 13.46 14.60 -10.29
N GLU A 313 12.90 14.64 -9.08
CA GLU A 313 12.45 13.43 -8.40
C GLU A 313 11.14 12.99 -9.03
N LEU A 314 11.07 11.71 -9.44
CA LEU A 314 9.93 11.14 -10.14
C LEU A 314 9.45 9.88 -9.44
N GLN A 315 8.15 9.81 -9.18
CA GLN A 315 7.52 8.63 -8.61
C GLN A 315 6.20 8.27 -9.27
N THR A 316 5.94 6.97 -9.35
CA THR A 316 4.68 6.42 -9.83
C THR A 316 3.86 5.94 -8.64
N ILE A 317 2.59 6.33 -8.57
CA ILE A 317 1.69 5.99 -7.47
C ILE A 317 0.35 5.54 -8.05
N PHE A 318 -0.06 4.30 -7.75
CA PHE A 318 -1.38 3.80 -8.13
C PHE A 318 -2.48 4.36 -7.24
N HIS A 319 -3.64 4.62 -7.84
CA HIS A 319 -4.83 5.02 -7.08
C HIS A 319 -5.47 3.78 -6.44
N THR A 320 -5.70 3.80 -5.13
CA THR A 320 -6.28 2.67 -4.38
C THR A 320 -7.75 2.39 -4.65
N GLY A 321 -8.57 3.45 -4.70
CA GLY A 321 -9.98 3.31 -5.07
C GLY A 321 -10.22 3.07 -6.57
N CYS A 322 -9.23 3.23 -7.43
CA CYS A 322 -9.40 3.15 -8.88
C CYS A 322 -8.23 2.40 -9.54
N SER A 323 -8.39 1.09 -9.69
CA SER A 323 -7.37 0.17 -10.26
C SER A 323 -6.91 0.50 -11.69
N ARG A 324 -7.58 1.44 -12.38
CA ARG A 324 -7.24 1.90 -13.74
C ARG A 324 -6.41 3.18 -13.75
N THR A 325 -6.29 3.86 -12.61
CA THR A 325 -5.62 5.15 -12.49
C THR A 325 -4.21 5.00 -11.94
N LEU A 326 -3.26 5.71 -12.56
CA LEU A 326 -1.87 5.85 -12.14
C LEU A 326 -1.53 7.34 -12.13
N PHE A 327 -0.84 7.78 -11.09
CA PHE A 327 -0.27 9.12 -11.01
C PHE A 327 1.24 9.05 -11.23
N LEU A 328 1.77 9.94 -12.07
CA LEU A 328 3.19 10.24 -12.15
C LEU A 328 3.41 11.58 -11.46
N ALA A 329 4.04 11.54 -10.29
CA ALA A 329 4.35 12.70 -9.48
C ALA A 329 5.81 13.12 -9.71
N SER A 330 6.02 14.43 -9.81
CA SER A 330 7.33 15.03 -9.98
C SER A 330 7.49 16.26 -9.10
N CYS A 331 8.71 16.48 -8.62
CA CYS A 331 9.09 17.70 -7.90
C CYS A 331 10.47 18.15 -8.36
N TYR A 332 10.61 19.44 -8.66
CA TYR A 332 11.89 20.02 -9.03
C TYR A 332 11.99 21.51 -8.66
N PRO A 333 13.19 21.98 -8.30
CA PRO A 333 13.46 23.38 -8.07
C PRO A 333 13.83 24.08 -9.38
N TYR A 334 13.42 25.33 -9.54
CA TYR A 334 13.86 26.20 -10.64
C TYR A 334 13.97 27.65 -10.16
N CYS A 335 14.66 28.50 -10.93
CA CYS A 335 14.86 29.90 -10.57
C CYS A 335 13.93 30.84 -11.34
N VAL A 336 13.21 31.70 -10.61
CA VAL A 336 12.45 32.83 -11.17
C VAL A 336 12.95 34.11 -10.50
N ASN A 337 13.51 35.04 -11.27
CA ASN A 337 14.02 36.33 -10.76
C ASN A 337 14.97 36.16 -9.56
N SER A 338 15.93 35.23 -9.67
CA SER A 338 16.89 34.86 -8.62
C SER A 338 16.30 34.22 -7.35
N LYS A 339 14.99 33.93 -7.33
CA LYS A 339 14.33 33.17 -6.27
C LYS A 339 14.17 31.72 -6.68
N VAL A 340 14.44 30.80 -5.75
CA VAL A 340 14.18 29.38 -5.96
C VAL A 340 12.69 29.12 -5.76
N VAL A 341 12.05 28.53 -6.77
CA VAL A 341 10.65 28.11 -6.78
C VAL A 341 10.63 26.59 -6.93
N PHE A 342 9.80 25.93 -6.14
CA PHE A 342 9.57 24.49 -6.23
C PHE A 342 8.31 24.23 -7.02
N LYS A 343 8.45 23.50 -8.11
CA LYS A 343 7.33 23.06 -8.93
C LYS A 343 6.97 21.63 -8.58
N HIS A 344 5.74 21.44 -8.15
CA HIS A 344 5.11 20.14 -7.92
C HIS A 344 4.17 19.89 -9.08
N ARG A 345 4.31 18.73 -9.73
CA ARG A 345 3.49 18.39 -10.89
C ARG A 345 3.07 16.94 -10.82
N ILE A 346 1.78 16.71 -11.05
CA ILE A 346 1.17 15.38 -11.06
C ILE A 346 0.46 15.18 -12.40
N HIS A 347 0.82 14.11 -13.09
CA HIS A 347 0.11 13.65 -14.27
C HIS A 347 -0.78 12.46 -13.90
N GLU A 348 -2.07 12.57 -14.20
CA GLU A 348 -3.02 11.48 -14.05
C GLU A 348 -3.09 10.70 -15.36
N PHE A 349 -2.92 9.39 -15.27
CA PHE A 349 -3.12 8.44 -16.37
C PHE A 349 -4.25 7.49 -16.02
N LYS A 350 -5.12 7.23 -17.00
CA LYS A 350 -6.18 6.22 -16.91
C LYS A 350 -6.08 5.30 -18.11
N ASP A 351 -5.87 4.01 -17.85
CA ASP A 351 -5.64 2.99 -18.90
C ASP A 351 -4.53 3.37 -19.87
N SER A 352 -3.42 3.86 -19.31
CA SER A 352 -2.25 4.34 -20.06
C SER A 352 -2.45 5.65 -20.85
N ASN A 353 -3.65 6.23 -20.85
CA ASN A 353 -3.91 7.52 -21.48
C ASN A 353 -3.74 8.64 -20.46
N HIS A 354 -3.04 9.70 -20.85
CA HIS A 354 -2.95 10.92 -20.05
C HIS A 354 -4.33 11.59 -19.98
N VAL A 355 -4.77 11.90 -18.76
CA VAL A 355 -6.10 12.49 -18.47
C VAL A 355 -5.98 13.94 -18.05
N GLY A 356 -4.96 14.27 -17.24
CA GLY A 356 -4.82 15.61 -16.69
C GLY A 356 -3.45 15.85 -16.07
N THR A 357 -3.11 17.13 -15.96
CA THR A 357 -1.89 17.60 -15.28
C THR A 357 -2.31 18.60 -14.21
N PHE A 358 -1.80 18.43 -13.01
CA PHE A 358 -2.02 19.32 -11.87
C PHE A 358 -0.68 19.89 -11.46
N GLU A 359 -0.63 21.20 -11.23
CA GLU A 359 0.59 21.91 -10.87
C GLU A 359 0.39 22.75 -9.62
N PHE A 360 1.45 22.84 -8.82
CA PHE A 360 1.51 23.72 -7.67
C PHE A 360 2.93 24.25 -7.51
N GLU A 361 3.05 25.55 -7.37
CA GLU A 361 4.33 26.23 -7.20
C GLU A 361 4.42 26.83 -5.80
N PHE A 362 5.60 26.68 -5.20
CA PHE A 362 5.88 27.16 -3.87
C PHE A 362 7.24 27.83 -3.82
N THR A 363 7.29 29.04 -3.24
CA THR A 363 8.53 29.76 -2.99
C THR A 363 8.80 29.71 -1.48
N PRO A 364 9.90 29.11 -1.01
CA PRO A 364 10.23 29.08 0.41
C PRO A 364 10.46 30.50 0.92
N SER A 365 10.05 30.73 2.16
CA SER A 365 10.26 32.01 2.86
C SER A 365 11.73 32.29 3.18
N HIS A 366 12.57 31.24 3.23
CA HIS A 366 14.00 31.36 3.54
C HIS A 366 14.85 31.24 2.28
N GLU A 367 15.49 32.35 1.88
CA GLU A 367 16.36 32.47 0.69
C GLU A 367 17.80 31.97 0.91
N GLU A 368 18.09 31.28 2.03
CA GLU A 368 19.43 30.74 2.25
C GLU A 368 19.81 29.76 1.13
N ARG A 369 21.08 29.80 0.70
CA ARG A 369 21.60 29.06 -0.46
C ARG A 369 21.24 27.57 -0.39
N ILE A 370 20.23 27.16 -1.14
CA ILE A 370 19.82 25.76 -1.29
C ILE A 370 20.89 25.07 -2.12
N THR A 371 21.77 24.30 -1.50
CA THR A 371 22.92 23.68 -2.16
C THR A 371 22.61 22.33 -2.80
N ALA A 372 21.66 21.56 -2.23
CA ALA A 372 21.14 20.32 -2.81
C ALA A 372 19.85 19.90 -2.07
N PRO A 373 18.66 20.22 -2.58
CA PRO A 373 17.43 19.76 -1.96
C PRO A 373 17.27 18.27 -2.23
N THR A 374 17.10 17.46 -1.18
CA THR A 374 16.61 16.08 -1.33
C THR A 374 15.10 16.10 -1.26
N PHE A 375 14.47 15.65 -2.34
CA PHE A 375 13.02 15.50 -2.42
C PHE A 375 12.64 14.07 -2.13
N GLU A 376 11.60 13.93 -1.33
CA GLU A 376 10.92 12.67 -1.14
C GLU A 376 9.48 12.89 -1.60
N ILE A 377 9.04 12.04 -2.52
CA ILE A 377 7.63 11.90 -2.88
C ILE A 377 7.19 10.59 -2.27
N GLN A 378 6.00 10.54 -1.68
CA GLN A 378 5.40 9.26 -1.33
C GLN A 378 3.91 9.38 -1.20
N ARG A 379 3.23 8.24 -1.28
CA ARG A 379 1.85 8.15 -0.87
C ARG A 379 1.75 8.25 0.65
N LEU A 380 0.81 9.06 1.14
CA LEU A 380 0.50 9.17 2.56
C LEU A 380 -0.38 8.00 3.00
N LEU A 381 -0.13 7.52 4.21
CA LEU A 381 -0.91 6.45 4.80
C LEU A 381 -2.41 6.83 4.89
N PRO A 382 -3.31 5.84 4.79
CA PRO A 382 -4.75 6.04 4.60
C PRO A 382 -5.48 6.73 5.76
N TYR A 383 -4.77 7.14 6.80
CA TYR A 383 -5.33 7.86 7.96
C TYR A 383 -5.95 9.21 7.60
N CYS A 384 -5.59 9.82 6.46
CA CYS A 384 -5.92 11.23 6.16
C CYS A 384 -6.23 11.50 4.68
N HIS A 385 -6.95 10.61 3.98
CA HIS A 385 -7.22 10.69 2.54
C HIS A 385 -6.13 10.05 1.67
N ASP A 386 -6.56 9.54 0.51
CA ASP A 386 -5.69 8.98 -0.51
C ASP A 386 -4.89 10.12 -1.17
N SER A 387 -3.76 10.45 -0.57
CA SER A 387 -2.97 11.63 -0.93
C SER A 387 -1.52 11.31 -1.28
N ILE A 388 -0.93 12.13 -2.13
CA ILE A 388 0.50 12.12 -2.48
C ILE A 388 1.16 13.26 -1.74
N GLY A 389 2.10 12.95 -0.85
CA GLY A 389 2.89 13.92 -0.12
C GLY A 389 4.20 14.22 -0.84
N PHE A 390 4.61 15.47 -0.75
CA PHE A 390 5.88 15.99 -1.20
C PHE A 390 6.58 16.62 0.00
N TYR A 391 7.74 16.08 0.33
CA TYR A 391 8.55 16.58 1.42
C TYR A 391 9.95 16.87 0.92
N TRP A 392 10.44 18.04 1.30
CA TRP A 392 11.80 18.44 1.04
C TRP A 392 12.56 18.39 2.35
N ARG A 393 13.63 17.57 2.38
CA ARG A 393 14.59 17.58 3.48
C ARG A 393 15.74 18.52 3.15
N TYR A 394 16.01 19.44 4.07
CA TYR A 394 17.32 20.07 4.12
C TYR A 394 18.33 19.01 4.58
N SER A 395 19.36 18.76 3.77
CA SER A 395 20.53 18.06 4.28
C SER A 395 21.21 18.97 5.30
N ILE A 396 21.00 18.69 6.59
CA ILE A 396 21.50 19.45 7.75
C ILE A 396 23.04 19.42 7.82
N CYS A 397 23.73 18.77 6.87
CA CYS A 397 25.18 18.58 6.86
C CYS A 397 26.02 19.88 7.03
N TYR A 398 25.44 21.07 6.88
CA TYR A 398 26.13 22.35 7.15
C TYR A 398 25.48 23.27 8.20
N ALA A 399 24.27 22.98 8.69
CA ALA A 399 23.59 23.88 9.64
C ALA A 399 24.24 23.88 11.04
N HIS A 400 24.93 22.81 11.41
CA HIS A 400 25.70 22.76 12.67
C HIS A 400 26.89 23.74 12.70
N LEU A 401 27.35 24.20 11.53
CA LEU A 401 28.47 25.14 11.42
C LEU A 401 28.01 26.61 11.29
N TRP A 402 26.76 26.86 10.90
CA TRP A 402 26.26 28.20 10.59
C TRP A 402 24.83 28.42 11.10
N GLY A 403 24.65 28.43 12.43
CA GLY A 403 23.76 29.30 13.23
C GLY A 403 22.24 29.46 12.94
N SER A 404 21.72 29.15 11.76
CA SER A 404 20.31 29.34 11.43
C SER A 404 19.55 28.03 11.61
N SER A 405 18.83 27.87 12.72
CA SER A 405 17.81 26.82 12.82
C SER A 405 16.68 27.16 11.83
N ILE A 406 16.54 26.36 10.77
CA ILE A 406 15.33 26.38 9.95
C ILE A 406 14.20 25.97 10.89
N LYS A 407 13.25 26.86 11.14
CA LYS A 407 12.19 26.62 12.13
C LYS A 407 10.98 25.92 11.52
N ASP A 408 10.76 26.11 10.22
CA ASP A 408 9.58 25.62 9.52
C ASP A 408 9.94 24.99 8.17
N SER A 409 9.32 23.85 7.88
CA SER A 409 9.34 23.17 6.59
C SER A 409 7.93 23.22 5.98
N THR A 410 7.85 23.45 4.67
CA THR A 410 6.56 23.40 3.97
C THR A 410 6.37 22.01 3.40
N PHE A 411 5.26 21.39 3.76
CA PHE A 411 4.81 20.12 3.21
C PHE A 411 3.67 20.37 2.24
N VAL A 412 3.79 19.79 1.05
CA VAL A 412 2.77 19.88 0.02
C VAL A 412 2.10 18.51 -0.08
N GLU A 413 0.78 18.48 -0.11
CA GLU A 413 0.01 17.26 -0.34
C GLU A 413 -0.92 17.46 -1.53
N PHE A 414 -1.18 16.38 -2.25
CA PHE A 414 -2.16 16.32 -3.32
C PHE A 414 -3.20 15.26 -2.99
N ASP A 415 -4.46 15.66 -2.84
CA ASP A 415 -5.57 14.73 -2.69
C ASP A 415 -5.90 14.10 -4.04
N MET A 416 -5.75 12.78 -4.17
CA MET A 416 -5.96 12.06 -5.42
C MET A 416 -7.44 12.02 -5.84
N ASN A 417 -8.38 12.13 -4.90
CA ASN A 417 -9.81 12.12 -5.18
C ASN A 417 -10.30 13.49 -5.62
N ASP A 418 -9.91 14.54 -4.89
CA ASP A 418 -10.33 15.91 -5.13
C ASP A 418 -9.48 16.63 -6.18
N ARG A 419 -8.32 16.05 -6.54
CA ARG A 419 -7.36 16.58 -7.53
C ARG A 419 -6.87 17.98 -7.17
N LYS A 420 -6.58 18.20 -5.89
CA LYS A 420 -6.19 19.51 -5.35
C LYS A 420 -4.94 19.40 -4.52
N PHE A 421 -4.09 20.41 -4.66
CA PHE A 421 -2.98 20.62 -3.76
C PHE A 421 -3.41 21.38 -2.51
N SER A 422 -2.83 21.01 -1.38
CA SER A 422 -2.85 21.79 -0.14
C SER A 422 -1.45 21.83 0.46
N THR A 423 -1.20 22.85 1.28
CA THR A 423 0.07 23.05 1.96
C THR A 423 -0.12 23.06 3.45
N ARG A 424 0.86 22.51 4.18
CA ARG A 424 0.93 22.57 5.63
C ARG A 424 2.31 23.04 6.03
N THR A 425 2.37 24.06 6.89
CA THR A 425 3.62 24.48 7.53
C THR A 425 3.84 23.60 8.74
N ILE A 426 4.98 22.91 8.78
CA ILE A 426 5.35 22.00 9.86
C ILE A 426 6.60 22.54 10.51
N SER A 427 6.52 22.78 11.82
CA SER A 427 7.70 23.11 12.61
C SER A 427 8.72 21.98 12.52
N VAL A 428 10.01 22.31 12.38
CA VAL A 428 11.10 21.33 12.25
C VAL A 428 11.18 20.39 13.46
N GLU A 429 10.76 20.83 14.65
CA GLU A 429 10.67 19.94 15.83
C GLU A 429 9.59 18.85 15.66
N SER A 430 8.62 19.09 14.78
CA SER A 430 7.52 18.18 14.46
C SER A 430 7.67 17.46 13.10
N SER A 431 8.79 17.63 12.39
CA SER A 431 8.98 17.01 11.06
C SER A 431 8.96 15.48 11.06
N HIS A 432 9.20 14.86 12.22
CA HIS A 432 9.07 13.41 12.41
C HIS A 432 7.62 12.93 12.60
N ARG A 433 6.65 13.84 12.68
CA ARG A 433 5.24 13.57 13.01
C ARG A 433 4.26 14.03 11.93
N ILE A 434 4.70 14.14 10.68
CA ILE A 434 3.76 14.45 9.58
C ILE A 434 2.78 13.28 9.48
N PRO A 435 1.47 13.50 9.69
CA PRO A 435 0.50 12.41 9.70
C PRO A 435 0.54 11.61 8.40
N GLY A 436 0.77 10.31 8.51
CA GLY A 436 0.85 9.40 7.37
C GLY A 436 2.12 9.51 6.51
N TRP A 437 3.07 10.37 6.89
CA TRP A 437 4.42 10.37 6.31
C TRP A 437 5.25 9.27 6.97
N ARG A 438 5.88 8.45 6.14
CA ARG A 438 6.73 7.37 6.61
C ARG A 438 8.18 7.82 6.73
N GLY A 439 8.83 7.44 7.82
CA GLY A 439 10.28 7.52 7.96
C GLY A 439 10.97 6.62 6.94
N ARG A 440 12.27 6.83 6.69
CA ARG A 440 13.02 6.05 5.68
C ARG A 440 13.04 4.54 5.97
N LEU A 441 12.95 4.17 7.23
CA LEU A 441 13.02 2.79 7.74
C LEU A 441 11.76 2.40 8.49
N GLU A 442 10.71 3.20 8.35
CA GLU A 442 9.46 3.01 9.04
C GLU A 442 8.38 2.87 7.98
N ASP A 443 7.56 1.86 8.12
CA ASP A 443 6.37 1.70 7.31
C ASP A 443 5.23 1.37 8.24
N ALA A 444 4.01 1.68 7.84
CA ALA A 444 2.85 1.34 8.65
C ALA A 444 1.63 1.24 7.76
N ASP A 445 0.64 0.51 8.20
CA ASP A 445 -0.73 0.64 7.71
C ASP A 445 -1.66 0.85 8.90
N LEU A 446 -2.96 0.53 8.74
CA LEU A 446 -3.95 0.65 9.81
C LEU A 446 -3.73 -0.34 10.96
N ASP A 447 -2.98 -1.41 10.71
CA ASP A 447 -2.94 -2.60 11.55
C ASP A 447 -1.56 -2.83 12.15
N PHE A 448 -0.48 -2.46 11.43
CA PHE A 448 0.88 -2.54 11.95
C PHE A 448 1.69 -1.28 11.70
N SER A 449 2.67 -1.05 12.57
CA SER A 449 3.84 -0.23 12.29
C SER A 449 5.06 -1.15 12.27
N VAL A 450 5.95 -0.94 11.32
CA VAL A 450 7.14 -1.76 11.10
C VAL A 450 8.33 -0.83 11.03
N LYS A 451 9.34 -1.12 11.85
CA LYS A 451 10.62 -0.42 11.86
C LYS A 451 11.73 -1.36 11.43
N PHE A 452 12.45 -1.01 10.38
CA PHE A 452 13.59 -1.77 9.89
C PHE A 452 14.86 -1.33 10.60
N HIS A 453 15.70 -2.31 10.95
CA HIS A 453 17.00 -2.04 11.58
C HIS A 453 18.10 -1.93 10.53
N ASP A 454 18.89 -0.86 10.59
CA ASP A 454 19.97 -0.60 9.64
C ASP A 454 21.13 -1.59 9.77
N SER A 455 21.49 -1.92 11.01
CA SER A 455 22.69 -2.69 11.33
C SER A 455 22.50 -4.20 11.25
N LYS A 456 21.26 -4.69 11.16
CA LYS A 456 20.92 -6.11 11.15
C LYS A 456 19.76 -6.41 10.19
N PRO A 457 19.74 -7.59 9.51
CA PRO A 457 18.62 -8.04 8.68
C PRO A 457 17.45 -8.49 9.57
N SER A 458 16.84 -7.52 10.25
CA SER A 458 15.72 -7.73 11.15
C SER A 458 14.78 -6.54 11.10
N PHE A 459 13.59 -6.70 11.65
CA PHE A 459 12.62 -5.62 11.79
C PHE A 459 11.90 -5.76 13.12
N THR A 460 11.39 -4.65 13.61
CA THR A 460 10.46 -4.62 14.73
C THR A 460 9.08 -4.35 14.17
N ALA A 461 8.09 -5.15 14.56
CA ALA A 461 6.70 -4.87 14.23
C ALA A 461 5.90 -4.56 15.49
N TYR A 462 5.01 -3.59 15.37
CA TYR A 462 4.03 -3.16 16.36
C TYR A 462 2.66 -3.44 15.77
N SER A 463 1.79 -4.15 16.49
CA SER A 463 0.39 -4.31 16.09
C SER A 463 -0.47 -3.27 16.78
N PHE A 464 -1.33 -2.62 16.00
CA PHE A 464 -2.38 -1.73 16.49
C PHE A 464 -3.70 -2.47 16.73
N GLN A 465 -3.73 -3.81 16.58
CA GLN A 465 -4.92 -4.63 16.75
C GLN A 465 -5.01 -5.21 18.18
N PRO A 466 -5.99 -4.81 19.01
CA PRO A 466 -6.30 -5.44 20.28
C PRO A 466 -6.58 -6.93 20.12
N GLY A 467 -6.00 -7.72 21.03
CA GLY A 467 -6.08 -9.17 21.03
C GLY A 467 -5.13 -9.84 20.04
N PHE A 468 -4.44 -9.08 19.18
CA PHE A 468 -3.34 -9.60 18.39
C PHE A 468 -2.09 -9.64 19.24
N ASP A 469 -1.77 -10.83 19.76
CA ASP A 469 -0.60 -11.05 20.58
C ASP A 469 0.48 -11.82 19.80
N PHE A 470 1.64 -11.19 19.62
CA PHE A 470 2.85 -11.78 19.04
C PHE A 470 3.43 -12.96 19.88
N LYS A 471 2.90 -13.22 21.08
CA LYS A 471 3.32 -14.27 22.04
C LYS A 471 2.53 -15.58 21.96
N VAL A 472 1.41 -15.68 21.23
CA VAL A 472 0.65 -16.94 21.19
C VAL A 472 1.41 -17.98 20.37
N GLY A 473 2.18 -18.85 21.04
CA GLY A 473 2.91 -19.98 20.46
C GLY A 473 4.43 -19.88 20.50
N GLU A 474 5.01 -19.51 21.65
CA GLU A 474 6.37 -19.99 22.00
C GLU A 474 6.38 -21.49 22.27
#